data_AF-A0A7S1WAY5-F1
#
_entry.id   AF-A0A7S1WAY5-F1
#
_cell.length_a   1.000
_cell.length_b   1.000
_cell.length_c   1.000
_cell.angle_alpha   90.00
_cell.angle_beta   90.00
_cell.angle_gamma   90.00
#
_symmetry.space_group_name_H-M   'P 1'
#
loop_
_entity.id
_entity.type
_entity.pdbx_description
1 polymer ?
#
loop_
_entity_poly.entity_id
_entity_poly.type
_entity_poly.pdbx_seq_one_letter_code
_entity_poly.pdbx_strand_id
1 'polypeptide(L)'
;HAGKVLSESVALGICDAQPYTMRAADICLMQVLSRRRINDLLTEFPSNRWAFSAVQEETKLLATNVSLQDRLIGTNFFGQLGKEIATELSERCEDAYFAPGEAIFTRGDTCELGSSCMYVLLAGQGVVESNMSIVMGRVQPGEVMGEAGAFGLAPRRSATVRSWSGGLVHCARLHGHVIKAVAQAFPEACNVVRGLFRQRASDNRAFQEHKQQWLEETVGPALSQSPVFTGVSKAAIDEIATMSACLVPYSPGKTIT
;
A
#
# COMPACT_ATOMS: atom_id res chain seq x y z
N HIS A 1 0.61 -23.44 6.19
CA HIS A 1 -0.78 -22.92 6.08
C HIS A 1 -1.31 -23.22 4.69
N ALA A 2 -2.47 -23.86 4.59
CA ALA A 2 -3.13 -24.13 3.32
C ALA A 2 -3.56 -22.80 2.65
N GLY A 3 -3.54 -22.75 1.32
CA GLY A 3 -4.02 -21.60 0.54
C GLY A 3 -2.99 -20.47 0.30
N LYS A 4 -1.75 -20.60 0.80
CA LYS A 4 -0.69 -19.65 0.44
C LYS A 4 -0.24 -19.86 -1.01
N VAL A 5 -0.13 -18.77 -1.75
CA VAL A 5 0.54 -18.72 -3.05
C VAL A 5 2.02 -18.42 -2.81
N LEU A 6 2.86 -18.94 -3.69
CA LEU A 6 4.31 -18.83 -3.63
C LEU A 6 4.83 -18.57 -5.03
N SER A 7 6.00 -17.93 -5.13
CA SER A 7 6.72 -17.72 -6.40
C SER A 7 6.00 -16.81 -7.41
N GLU A 8 5.11 -15.94 -6.94
CA GLU A 8 4.35 -15.00 -7.76
C GLU A 8 5.28 -14.08 -8.56
N SER A 9 6.36 -13.61 -7.94
CA SER A 9 7.36 -12.75 -8.61
C SER A 9 7.95 -13.42 -9.87
N VAL A 10 8.32 -14.70 -9.78
CA VAL A 10 8.84 -15.46 -10.93
C VAL A 10 7.73 -15.76 -11.95
N ALA A 11 6.53 -16.10 -11.48
CA ALA A 11 5.38 -16.37 -12.34
C ALA A 11 4.98 -15.14 -13.18
N LEU A 12 5.06 -13.94 -12.58
CA LEU A 12 4.74 -12.67 -13.21
C LEU A 12 5.89 -12.10 -14.07
N GLY A 13 7.06 -12.72 -14.04
CA GLY A 13 8.25 -12.28 -14.77
C GLY A 13 8.95 -11.07 -14.17
N ILE A 14 8.77 -10.85 -12.86
CA ILE A 14 9.41 -9.78 -12.09
C ILE A 14 10.84 -10.19 -11.70
N CYS A 15 11.05 -11.48 -11.43
CA CYS A 15 12.37 -12.06 -11.16
C CYS A 15 12.62 -13.26 -12.07
N ASP A 16 13.88 -13.45 -12.47
CA ASP A 16 14.28 -14.59 -13.32
C ASP A 16 14.46 -15.88 -12.51
N ALA A 17 14.72 -15.76 -11.22
CA ALA A 17 14.91 -16.89 -10.31
C ALA A 17 14.31 -16.61 -8.93
N GLN A 18 14.04 -17.68 -8.18
CA GLN A 18 13.59 -17.60 -6.79
C GLN A 18 14.71 -17.03 -5.91
N PRO A 19 14.44 -15.99 -5.09
CA PRO A 19 15.45 -15.43 -4.21
C PRO A 19 15.74 -16.31 -2.98
N TYR A 20 14.92 -17.34 -2.73
CA TYR A 20 15.06 -18.24 -1.59
C TYR A 20 14.76 -19.70 -1.95
N THR A 21 15.29 -20.63 -1.15
CA THR A 21 14.99 -22.05 -1.26
C THR A 21 13.86 -22.41 -0.29
N MET A 22 12.79 -23.01 -0.81
CA MET A 22 11.72 -23.56 0.03
C MET A 22 11.88 -25.07 0.18
N ARG A 23 11.63 -25.57 1.38
CA ARG A 23 11.55 -27.01 1.67
C ARG A 23 10.25 -27.31 2.40
N ALA A 24 9.56 -28.35 1.95
CA ALA A 24 8.41 -28.89 2.65
C ALA A 24 8.90 -29.46 4.00
N ALA A 25 8.36 -28.94 5.11
CA ALA A 25 8.65 -29.48 6.44
C ALA A 25 7.92 -30.82 6.68
N ASP A 26 6.73 -30.95 6.08
CA ASP A 26 5.85 -32.12 6.15
C ASP A 26 5.32 -32.47 4.75
N ILE A 27 4.49 -33.52 4.63
CA ILE A 27 3.80 -33.85 3.38
C ILE A 27 2.88 -32.69 2.98
N CYS A 28 3.09 -32.15 1.78
CA CYS A 28 2.35 -31.02 1.24
C CYS A 28 1.64 -31.41 -0.07
N LEU A 29 0.42 -30.94 -0.27
CA LEU A 29 -0.23 -30.93 -1.58
C LEU A 29 -0.08 -29.53 -2.18
N MET A 30 0.45 -29.44 -3.41
CA MET A 30 0.66 -28.18 -4.10
C MET A 30 -0.03 -28.20 -5.46
N GLN A 31 -0.80 -27.16 -5.74
CA GLN A 31 -1.28 -26.88 -7.09
C GLN A 31 -0.27 -25.99 -7.80
N VAL A 32 0.22 -26.42 -8.96
CA VAL A 32 1.29 -25.72 -9.69
C VAL A 32 0.73 -25.11 -10.97
N LEU A 33 0.91 -23.79 -11.12
CA LEU A 33 0.63 -23.07 -12.35
C LEU A 33 1.95 -22.61 -12.98
N SER A 34 2.25 -23.05 -14.20
CA SER A 34 3.50 -22.70 -14.88
C SER A 34 3.43 -21.32 -15.51
N ARG A 35 4.57 -20.60 -15.55
CA ARG A 35 4.70 -19.30 -16.25
C ARG A 35 4.25 -19.39 -17.71
N ARG A 36 4.54 -20.50 -18.39
CA ARG A 36 4.05 -20.77 -19.75
C ARG A 36 2.53 -20.71 -19.81
N ARG A 37 1.82 -21.42 -18.92
CA ARG A 37 0.35 -21.40 -18.90
C ARG A 37 -0.23 -20.02 -18.58
N ILE A 38 0.42 -19.25 -17.70
CA ILE A 38 0.03 -17.86 -17.44
C ILE A 38 0.18 -17.02 -18.70
N ASN A 39 1.32 -17.12 -19.39
CA ASN A 39 1.56 -16.39 -20.63
C ASN A 39 0.59 -16.79 -21.75
N ASP A 40 0.30 -18.09 -21.87
CA ASP A 40 -0.68 -18.61 -22.84
C ASP A 40 -2.06 -18.02 -22.55
N LEU A 41 -2.49 -18.03 -21.27
CA LEU A 41 -3.77 -17.46 -20.83
C LEU A 41 -3.83 -15.93 -21.04
N LEU A 42 -2.75 -15.20 -20.77
CA LEU A 42 -2.67 -13.77 -21.05
C LEU A 42 -2.64 -13.45 -22.55
N THR A 43 -2.26 -14.41 -23.39
CA THR A 43 -2.33 -14.29 -24.85
C THR A 43 -3.74 -14.56 -25.36
N GLU A 44 -4.43 -15.55 -24.78
CA GLU A 44 -5.83 -15.87 -25.07
C GLU A 44 -6.80 -14.78 -24.59
N PHE A 45 -6.54 -14.18 -23.42
CA PHE A 45 -7.36 -13.13 -22.81
C PHE A 45 -6.58 -11.82 -22.68
N PRO A 46 -6.33 -11.10 -23.78
CA PRO A 46 -5.54 -9.87 -23.77
C PRO A 46 -6.17 -8.77 -22.91
N SER A 47 -7.49 -8.77 -22.76
CA SER A 47 -8.23 -7.87 -21.87
C SER A 47 -7.94 -8.10 -20.38
N ASN A 48 -7.17 -9.11 -20.00
CA ASN A 48 -6.74 -9.32 -18.61
C ASN A 48 -5.30 -8.86 -18.37
N ARG A 49 -4.56 -8.49 -19.43
CA ARG A 49 -3.17 -8.01 -19.30
C ARG A 49 -3.05 -6.73 -18.50
N TRP A 50 -4.09 -5.88 -18.49
CA TRP A 50 -4.07 -4.61 -17.75
C TRP A 50 -3.85 -4.83 -16.24
N ALA A 51 -4.36 -5.94 -15.68
CA ALA A 51 -4.19 -6.24 -14.27
C ALA A 51 -2.70 -6.48 -13.90
N PHE A 52 -1.90 -6.93 -14.87
CA PHE A 52 -0.48 -7.25 -14.70
C PHE A 52 0.44 -6.17 -15.25
N SER A 53 -0.04 -5.33 -16.18
CA SER A 53 0.80 -4.39 -16.92
C SER A 53 1.42 -3.32 -16.02
N ALA A 54 0.70 -2.80 -15.02
CA ALA A 54 1.27 -1.79 -14.11
C ALA A 54 2.48 -2.34 -13.35
N VAL A 55 2.34 -3.53 -12.74
CA VAL A 55 3.44 -4.17 -12.04
C VAL A 55 4.55 -4.58 -13.00
N GLN A 56 4.24 -5.09 -14.18
CA GLN A 56 5.27 -5.47 -15.16
C GLN A 56 6.04 -4.26 -15.71
N GLU A 57 5.39 -3.16 -16.04
CA GLU A 57 6.04 -1.96 -16.57
C GLU A 57 6.85 -1.24 -15.47
N GLU A 58 6.29 -1.04 -14.28
CA GLU A 58 7.04 -0.45 -13.17
C GLU A 58 8.15 -1.37 -12.68
N THR A 59 7.95 -2.68 -12.70
CA THR A 59 9.04 -3.63 -12.44
C THR A 59 10.09 -3.56 -13.54
N LYS A 60 9.74 -3.45 -14.83
CA LYS A 60 10.74 -3.26 -15.90
C LYS A 60 11.59 -2.01 -15.70
N LEU A 61 10.99 -0.91 -15.23
CA LEU A 61 11.70 0.31 -14.85
C LEU A 61 12.64 0.10 -13.67
N LEU A 62 12.29 -0.81 -12.76
CA LEU A 62 13.12 -1.24 -11.63
C LEU A 62 14.06 -2.41 -11.97
N ALA A 63 13.87 -3.10 -13.11
CA ALA A 63 14.50 -4.36 -13.50
C ALA A 63 15.77 -4.16 -14.33
N THR A 64 16.70 -3.38 -13.80
CA THR A 64 18.11 -3.45 -14.18
C THR A 64 18.89 -4.16 -13.07
N ASN A 65 18.68 -5.47 -12.88
CA ASN A 65 19.49 -6.30 -11.96
C ASN A 65 19.58 -5.82 -10.48
N VAL A 66 18.66 -4.96 -10.04
CA VAL A 66 18.69 -4.39 -8.69
C VAL A 66 17.94 -5.32 -7.74
N SER A 67 18.59 -5.77 -6.66
CA SER A 67 17.96 -6.65 -5.68
C SER A 67 16.78 -5.96 -4.98
N LEU A 68 15.85 -6.73 -4.40
CA LEU A 68 14.79 -6.19 -3.54
C LEU A 68 15.37 -5.30 -2.42
N GLN A 69 16.53 -5.70 -1.89
CA GLN A 69 17.25 -4.98 -0.85
C GLN A 69 17.71 -3.61 -1.33
N ASP A 70 18.36 -3.54 -2.50
CA ASP A 70 18.83 -2.28 -3.07
C ASP A 70 17.67 -1.32 -3.37
N ARG A 71 16.54 -1.85 -3.86
CA ARG A 71 15.32 -1.04 -4.07
C ARG A 71 14.79 -0.45 -2.77
N LEU A 72 14.80 -1.23 -1.68
CA LEU A 72 14.37 -0.76 -0.37
C LEU A 72 15.32 0.29 0.22
N ILE A 73 16.63 0.03 0.16
CA ILE A 73 17.67 0.96 0.62
C ILE A 73 17.58 2.29 -0.12
N GLY A 74 17.19 2.29 -1.39
CA GLY A 74 16.98 3.51 -2.19
C GLY A 74 15.77 4.37 -1.80
N THR A 75 14.90 3.90 -0.91
CA THR A 75 13.73 4.69 -0.48
C THR A 75 14.08 5.71 0.59
N ASN A 76 13.35 6.84 0.61
CA ASN A 76 13.54 7.90 1.62
C ASN A 76 13.37 7.42 3.06
N PHE A 77 12.55 6.39 3.29
CA PHE A 77 12.35 5.82 4.63
C PHE A 77 13.61 5.10 5.12
N PHE A 78 14.15 4.18 4.32
CA PHE A 78 15.33 3.41 4.69
C PHE A 78 16.59 4.28 4.73
N GLY A 79 16.70 5.30 3.85
CA GLY A 79 17.77 6.27 3.89
C GLY A 79 17.88 7.01 5.24
N GLN A 80 16.76 7.21 5.94
CA GLN A 80 16.73 7.84 7.26
C GLN A 80 17.05 6.89 8.42
N LEU A 81 16.87 5.58 8.23
CA LEU A 81 17.19 4.57 9.25
C LEU A 81 18.69 4.27 9.34
N GLY A 82 19.46 4.62 8.31
CA GLY A 82 20.87 4.27 8.21
C GLY A 82 21.08 2.89 7.58
N LYS A 83 22.26 2.70 6.97
CA LYS A 83 22.56 1.57 6.10
C LYS A 83 22.45 0.21 6.80
N GLU A 84 22.97 0.10 8.03
CA GLU A 84 22.99 -1.16 8.77
C GLU A 84 21.58 -1.67 9.10
N ILE A 85 20.74 -0.81 9.67
CA ILE A 85 19.33 -1.11 9.96
C ILE A 85 18.56 -1.42 8.67
N ALA A 86 18.82 -0.65 7.62
CA ALA A 86 18.20 -0.86 6.33
C ALA A 86 18.54 -2.23 5.73
N THR A 87 19.80 -2.66 5.85
CA THR A 87 20.25 -3.99 5.44
C THR A 87 19.53 -5.09 6.23
N GLU A 88 19.52 -5.03 7.56
CA GLU A 88 18.85 -6.07 8.39
C GLU A 88 17.35 -6.21 8.09
N LEU A 89 16.65 -5.09 7.92
CA LEU A 89 15.23 -5.09 7.58
C LEU A 89 14.96 -5.62 6.17
N SER A 90 15.84 -5.30 5.22
CA SER A 90 15.66 -5.65 3.81
C SER A 90 16.09 -7.08 3.47
N GLU A 91 17.05 -7.66 4.21
CA GLU A 91 17.48 -9.04 4.02
C GLU A 91 16.37 -10.06 4.29
N ARG A 92 15.39 -9.69 5.13
CA ARG A 92 14.32 -10.59 5.59
C ARG A 92 12.93 -10.12 5.18
N CYS A 93 12.86 -9.18 4.24
CA CYS A 93 11.62 -8.81 3.60
C CYS A 93 11.23 -9.83 2.54
N GLU A 94 9.95 -9.84 2.17
CA GLU A 94 9.45 -10.70 1.10
C GLU A 94 8.55 -9.91 0.16
N ASP A 95 8.45 -10.40 -1.08
CA ASP A 95 7.48 -9.87 -2.03
C ASP A 95 6.05 -10.21 -1.57
N ALA A 96 5.18 -9.20 -1.56
CA ALA A 96 3.75 -9.35 -1.33
C ALA A 96 2.98 -8.73 -2.50
N TYR A 97 2.05 -9.48 -3.07
CA TYR A 97 1.22 -9.04 -4.18
C TYR A 97 -0.24 -8.96 -3.74
N PHE A 98 -0.92 -7.91 -4.18
CA PHE A 98 -2.31 -7.65 -3.85
C PHE A 98 -3.12 -7.44 -5.13
N ALA A 99 -4.20 -8.20 -5.28
CA ALA A 99 -5.15 -8.08 -6.38
C ALA A 99 -5.79 -6.68 -6.40
N PRO A 100 -6.31 -6.20 -7.55
CA PRO A 100 -7.04 -4.94 -7.59
C PRO A 100 -8.18 -4.91 -6.56
N GLY A 101 -8.22 -3.87 -5.72
CA GLY A 101 -9.21 -3.75 -4.65
C GLY A 101 -8.98 -4.67 -3.44
N GLU A 102 -7.90 -5.44 -3.37
CA GLU A 102 -7.58 -6.25 -2.18
C GLU A 102 -7.06 -5.38 -1.03
N ALA A 103 -7.53 -5.63 0.19
CA ALA A 103 -7.06 -4.92 1.37
C ALA A 103 -5.67 -5.40 1.75
N ILE A 104 -4.73 -4.46 1.92
CA ILE A 104 -3.39 -4.72 2.45
C ILE A 104 -3.46 -4.87 3.97
N PHE A 105 -4.19 -3.95 4.62
CA PHE A 105 -4.64 -4.06 6.01
C PHE A 105 -5.87 -3.18 6.22
N THR A 106 -6.63 -3.47 7.27
CA THR A 106 -7.90 -2.80 7.55
C THR A 106 -7.78 -1.90 8.77
N ARG A 107 -8.48 -0.76 8.74
CA ARG A 107 -8.62 0.11 9.92
C ARG A 107 -9.14 -0.70 11.10
N GLY A 108 -8.55 -0.46 12.27
CA GLY A 108 -8.97 -1.10 13.52
C GLY A 108 -8.32 -2.44 13.79
N ASP A 109 -7.65 -3.06 12.81
CA ASP A 109 -6.84 -4.27 13.03
C ASP A 109 -5.86 -4.02 14.18
N THR A 110 -5.79 -4.97 15.11
CA THR A 110 -4.92 -4.87 16.29
C THR A 110 -3.45 -4.88 15.86
N CYS A 111 -2.66 -4.01 16.48
CA CYS A 111 -1.25 -3.87 16.20
C CYS A 111 -0.41 -4.27 17.42
N GLU A 112 0.59 -5.11 17.20
CA GLU A 112 1.51 -5.58 18.23
C GLU A 112 2.94 -5.66 17.68
N LEU A 113 3.91 -5.12 18.44
CA LEU A 113 5.33 -5.23 18.13
C LEU A 113 5.77 -6.70 18.14
N GLY A 114 6.31 -7.17 17.01
CA GLY A 114 6.65 -8.58 16.83
C GLY A 114 5.66 -9.36 15.98
N SER A 115 4.43 -8.90 15.86
CA SER A 115 3.36 -9.60 15.13
C SER A 115 2.93 -8.83 13.89
N SER A 116 2.74 -7.52 14.01
CA SER A 116 2.26 -6.68 12.91
C SER A 116 3.35 -6.41 11.88
N CYS A 117 3.06 -6.66 10.62
CA CYS A 117 3.91 -6.31 9.50
C CYS A 117 3.79 -4.81 9.13
N MET A 118 4.75 -4.34 8.36
CA MET A 118 4.62 -3.11 7.57
C MET A 118 4.98 -3.42 6.12
N TYR A 119 4.69 -2.46 5.24
CA TYR A 119 4.90 -2.62 3.82
C TYR A 119 5.57 -1.39 3.23
N VAL A 120 6.37 -1.62 2.20
CA VAL A 120 6.84 -0.59 1.28
C VAL A 120 6.24 -0.87 -0.07
N LEU A 121 5.53 0.10 -0.65
CA LEU A 121 4.97 -0.03 -1.98
C LEU A 121 6.12 0.02 -3.00
N LEU A 122 6.24 -0.99 -3.86
CA LEU A 122 7.31 -1.09 -4.86
C LEU A 122 6.79 -0.84 -6.27
N ALA A 123 5.58 -1.29 -6.56
CA ALA A 123 4.89 -1.02 -7.82
C ALA A 123 3.37 -1.05 -7.66
N GLY A 124 2.67 -0.37 -8.56
CA GLY A 124 1.24 -0.10 -8.51
C GLY A 124 0.93 1.09 -7.60
N GLN A 125 -0.34 1.19 -7.20
CA GLN A 125 -0.83 2.26 -6.33
C GLN A 125 -1.69 1.70 -5.19
N GLY A 126 -1.41 2.16 -3.98
CA GLY A 126 -2.29 1.95 -2.84
C GLY A 126 -3.28 3.11 -2.68
N VAL A 127 -4.46 2.83 -2.14
CA VAL A 127 -5.43 3.86 -1.72
C VAL A 127 -5.66 3.74 -0.22
N VAL A 128 -5.67 4.89 0.46
CA VAL A 128 -5.96 4.99 1.89
C VAL A 128 -7.44 5.35 2.03
N GLU A 129 -8.21 4.49 2.68
CA GLU A 129 -9.66 4.64 2.83
C GLU A 129 -10.04 5.09 4.26
N SER A 130 -11.08 5.93 4.34
CA SER A 130 -11.76 6.25 5.60
C SER A 130 -12.64 5.09 6.08
N ASN A 131 -13.32 5.28 7.22
CA ASN A 131 -14.37 4.36 7.68
C ASN A 131 -15.55 4.20 6.71
N MET A 132 -15.76 5.16 5.81
CA MET A 132 -16.85 5.12 4.83
C MET A 132 -16.37 4.67 3.44
N SER A 133 -15.21 4.01 3.36
CA SER A 133 -14.59 3.58 2.10
C SER A 133 -14.31 4.72 1.11
N ILE A 134 -14.22 5.95 1.62
CA ILE A 134 -13.85 7.13 0.82
C ILE A 134 -12.32 7.17 0.74
N VAL A 135 -11.79 7.35 -0.47
CA VAL A 135 -10.35 7.52 -0.69
C VAL A 135 -9.91 8.86 -0.10
N MET A 136 -9.07 8.78 0.94
CA MET A 136 -8.51 9.93 1.66
C MET A 136 -7.12 10.32 1.13
N GLY A 137 -6.45 9.38 0.46
CA GLY A 137 -5.11 9.58 -0.09
C GLY A 137 -4.68 8.38 -0.91
N ARG A 138 -3.50 8.51 -1.53
CA ARG A 138 -2.87 7.48 -2.34
C ARG A 138 -1.48 7.20 -1.79
N VAL A 139 -1.10 5.93 -1.80
CA VAL A 139 0.26 5.47 -1.50
C VAL A 139 0.96 5.27 -2.84
N GLN A 140 2.15 5.84 -3.00
CA GLN A 140 2.97 5.80 -4.20
C GLN A 140 4.17 4.86 -4.03
N PRO A 141 4.76 4.33 -5.12
CA PRO A 141 6.00 3.56 -5.05
C PRO A 141 7.09 4.28 -4.25
N GLY A 142 7.79 3.53 -3.40
CA GLY A 142 8.77 4.01 -2.43
C GLY A 142 8.19 4.44 -1.07
N GLU A 143 6.87 4.61 -0.97
CA GLU A 143 6.24 4.99 0.29
C GLU A 143 5.99 3.80 1.22
N VAL A 144 6.11 4.10 2.51
CA VAL A 144 5.92 3.14 3.60
C VAL A 144 4.53 3.25 4.20
N MET A 145 3.94 2.11 4.53
CA MET A 145 2.65 2.00 5.19
C MET A 145 2.67 0.96 6.32
N GLY A 146 1.94 1.25 7.40
CA GLY A 146 1.76 0.34 8.52
C GLY A 146 2.91 0.32 9.54
N GLU A 147 3.86 1.24 9.43
CA GLU A 147 5.00 1.43 10.32
C GLU A 147 4.56 1.67 11.77
N ALA A 148 3.48 2.44 11.98
CA ALA A 148 3.00 2.77 13.31
C ALA A 148 2.58 1.53 14.10
N GLY A 149 1.90 0.59 13.44
CA GLY A 149 1.49 -0.66 14.05
C GLY A 149 2.66 -1.61 14.25
N ALA A 150 3.53 -1.73 13.24
CA ALA A 150 4.65 -2.66 13.26
C ALA A 150 5.70 -2.33 14.34
N PHE A 151 5.95 -1.05 14.58
CA PHE A 151 6.85 -0.56 15.64
C PHE A 151 6.15 -0.35 17.00
N GLY A 152 4.89 -0.78 17.16
CA GLY A 152 4.15 -0.64 18.41
C GLY A 152 3.85 0.81 18.83
N LEU A 153 3.87 1.75 17.89
CA LEU A 153 3.55 3.17 18.12
C LEU A 153 2.05 3.44 18.14
N ALA A 154 1.24 2.54 17.56
CA ALA A 154 -0.20 2.59 17.59
C ALA A 154 -0.76 1.19 17.89
N PRO A 155 -1.77 1.05 18.77
CA PRO A 155 -2.34 -0.25 19.14
C PRO A 155 -3.30 -0.80 18.07
N ARG A 156 -3.69 0.03 17.08
CA ARG A 156 -4.56 -0.36 15.96
C ARG A 156 -4.18 0.38 14.68
N ARG A 157 -4.51 -0.19 13.53
CA ARG A 157 -4.41 0.49 12.23
C ARG A 157 -5.34 1.71 12.20
N SER A 158 -4.80 2.88 11.86
CA SER A 158 -5.56 4.13 11.82
C SER A 158 -6.44 4.28 10.57
N ALA A 159 -6.11 3.57 9.49
CA ALA A 159 -6.82 3.59 8.23
C ALA A 159 -6.78 2.22 7.54
N THR A 160 -7.67 2.01 6.58
CA THR A 160 -7.61 0.86 5.66
C THR A 160 -6.73 1.26 4.49
N VAL A 161 -5.82 0.39 4.09
CA VAL A 161 -5.07 0.57 2.84
C VAL A 161 -5.39 -0.59 1.92
N ARG A 162 -5.72 -0.26 0.67
CA ARG A 162 -6.17 -1.20 -0.35
C ARG A 162 -5.37 -1.01 -1.62
N SER A 163 -5.19 -2.09 -2.37
CA SER A 163 -4.73 -2.01 -3.75
C SER A 163 -5.76 -1.25 -4.59
N TRP A 164 -5.31 -0.30 -5.42
CA TRP A 164 -6.21 0.43 -6.31
C TRP A 164 -6.88 -0.49 -7.34
N SER A 165 -7.94 -0.02 -8.00
CA SER A 165 -8.66 -0.81 -9.02
C SER A 165 -7.92 -0.92 -10.35
N GLY A 166 -6.83 -0.16 -10.56
CA GLY A 166 -6.13 -0.03 -11.83
C GLY A 166 -5.16 -1.17 -12.15
N GLY A 167 -4.88 -2.07 -11.21
CA GLY A 167 -4.00 -3.22 -11.43
C GLY A 167 -3.47 -3.83 -10.15
N LEU A 168 -2.62 -4.85 -10.29
CA LEU A 168 -1.91 -5.46 -9.17
C LEU A 168 -1.04 -4.41 -8.44
N VAL A 169 -0.85 -4.66 -7.15
CA VAL A 169 0.10 -3.93 -6.31
C VAL A 169 1.18 -4.88 -5.83
N HIS A 170 2.43 -4.42 -5.88
CA HIS A 170 3.59 -5.13 -5.38
C HIS A 170 4.21 -4.36 -4.22
N CYS A 171 4.41 -5.02 -3.09
CA CYS A 171 5.02 -4.46 -1.91
C CYS A 171 6.17 -5.33 -1.42
N ALA A 172 7.15 -4.73 -0.76
CA ALA A 172 7.98 -5.45 0.20
C ALA A 172 7.21 -5.55 1.52
N ARG A 173 6.97 -6.76 2.01
CA ARG A 173 6.44 -7.01 3.36
C ARG A 173 7.60 -7.20 4.32
N LEU A 174 7.64 -6.39 5.37
CA LEU A 174 8.55 -6.55 6.49
C LEU A 174 7.79 -7.19 7.66
N HIS A 175 8.28 -8.33 8.12
CA HIS A 175 7.63 -9.11 9.17
C HIS A 175 7.83 -8.48 10.56
N GLY A 176 6.77 -8.54 11.37
CA GLY A 176 6.80 -7.97 12.73
C GLY A 176 7.92 -8.52 13.60
N HIS A 177 8.24 -9.82 13.50
CA HIS A 177 9.28 -10.45 14.31
C HIS A 177 10.69 -9.94 13.95
N VAL A 178 10.94 -9.66 12.67
CA VAL A 178 12.18 -9.03 12.20
C VAL A 178 12.27 -7.62 12.74
N ILE A 179 11.18 -6.85 12.62
CA ILE A 179 11.09 -5.48 13.12
C ILE A 179 11.33 -5.42 14.62
N LYS A 180 10.78 -6.36 15.38
CA LYS A 180 11.04 -6.48 16.82
C LYS A 180 12.50 -6.75 17.12
N ALA A 181 13.15 -7.67 16.40
CA ALA A 181 14.57 -7.96 16.59
C ALA A 181 15.43 -6.72 16.29
N VAL A 182 15.14 -6.01 15.19
CA VAL A 182 15.82 -4.75 14.83
C VAL A 182 15.55 -3.66 15.87
N ALA A 183 14.32 -3.51 16.34
CA ALA A 183 13.97 -2.53 17.38
C ALA A 183 14.69 -2.79 18.71
N GLN A 184 14.97 -4.06 19.04
CA GLN A 184 15.73 -4.46 20.22
C GLN A 184 17.24 -4.23 20.05
N ALA A 185 17.78 -4.51 18.86
CA ALA A 185 19.19 -4.34 18.56
C ALA A 185 19.57 -2.86 18.34
N PHE A 186 18.66 -2.06 17.77
CA PHE A 186 18.87 -0.67 17.36
C PHE A 186 17.75 0.24 17.90
N PRO A 187 17.73 0.55 19.21
CA PRO A 187 16.67 1.37 19.81
C PRO A 187 16.54 2.78 19.20
N GLU A 188 17.63 3.35 18.69
CA GLU A 188 17.67 4.63 17.98
C GLU A 188 16.85 4.61 16.69
N ALA A 189 16.78 3.48 15.99
CA ALA A 189 15.94 3.31 14.80
C ALA A 189 14.46 3.59 15.14
N CYS A 190 14.01 3.15 16.32
CA CYS A 190 12.65 3.39 16.77
C CYS A 190 12.36 4.87 16.99
N ASN A 191 13.36 5.68 17.34
CA ASN A 191 13.20 7.12 17.49
C ASN A 191 13.01 7.79 16.12
N VAL A 192 13.74 7.36 15.10
CA VAL A 192 13.58 7.83 13.72
C VAL A 192 12.17 7.50 13.21
N VAL A 193 11.73 6.25 13.34
CA VAL A 193 10.38 5.84 12.91
C VAL A 193 9.30 6.60 13.67
N ARG A 194 9.49 6.85 14.98
CA ARG A 194 8.56 7.65 15.78
C ARG A 194 8.52 9.10 15.30
N GLY A 195 9.64 9.69 14.93
CA GLY A 195 9.72 11.04 14.34
C GLY A 195 8.95 11.11 13.02
N LEU A 196 9.20 10.18 12.11
CA LEU A 196 8.50 10.05 10.83
C LEU A 196 6.99 9.88 11.01
N PHE A 197 6.58 9.02 11.94
CA PHE A 197 5.17 8.82 12.25
C PHE A 197 4.52 10.09 12.79
N ARG A 198 5.17 10.82 13.70
CA ARG A 198 4.65 12.08 14.24
C ARG A 198 4.51 13.14 13.17
N GLN A 199 5.49 13.26 12.28
CA GLN A 199 5.44 14.19 11.16
C GLN A 199 4.24 13.87 10.26
N ARG A 200 4.13 12.61 9.79
CA ARG A 200 3.00 12.16 8.97
C ARG A 200 1.65 12.33 9.65
N ALA A 201 1.56 12.05 10.96
CA ALA A 201 0.33 12.24 11.72
C ALA A 201 -0.05 13.72 11.82
N SER A 202 0.93 14.62 11.94
CA SER A 202 0.73 16.08 11.90
C SER A 202 0.26 16.55 10.53
N ASP A 203 0.95 16.14 9.47
CA ASP A 203 0.62 16.52 8.09
C ASP A 203 -0.78 16.02 7.70
N ASN A 204 -1.10 14.77 8.05
CA ASN A 204 -2.42 14.20 7.82
C ASN A 204 -3.49 14.95 8.60
N ARG A 205 -3.23 15.36 9.85
CA ARG A 205 -4.19 16.13 10.65
C ARG A 205 -4.45 17.49 10.02
N ALA A 206 -3.41 18.22 9.65
CA ALA A 206 -3.52 19.52 9.00
C ALA A 206 -4.29 19.41 7.66
N PHE A 207 -4.03 18.37 6.89
CA PHE A 207 -4.78 18.08 5.66
C PHE A 207 -6.27 17.79 5.94
N GLN A 208 -6.58 16.99 6.96
CA GLN A 208 -7.98 16.72 7.34
C GLN A 208 -8.70 17.98 7.82
N GLU A 209 -8.05 18.82 8.61
CA GLU A 209 -8.62 20.10 9.08
C GLU A 209 -8.92 21.02 7.90
N HIS A 210 -7.98 21.18 6.97
CA HIS A 210 -8.19 21.98 5.77
C HIS A 210 -9.30 21.42 4.87
N LYS A 211 -9.35 20.09 4.71
CA LYS A 211 -10.43 19.40 3.98
C LYS A 211 -11.79 19.66 4.64
N GLN A 212 -11.88 19.54 5.96
CA GLN A 212 -13.12 19.76 6.69
C GLN A 212 -13.60 21.20 6.52
N GLN A 213 -12.69 22.17 6.63
CA GLN A 213 -13.00 23.58 6.39
C GLN A 213 -13.52 23.80 4.96
N TRP A 214 -12.86 23.24 3.95
CA TRP A 214 -13.31 23.34 2.56
C TRP A 214 -14.71 22.72 2.34
N LEU A 215 -15.00 21.59 2.99
CA LEU A 215 -16.33 20.97 2.92
C LEU A 215 -17.42 21.88 3.50
N GLU A 216 -17.16 22.49 4.66
CA GLU A 216 -18.10 23.35 5.36
C GLU A 216 -18.30 24.71 4.67
N GLU A 217 -17.21 25.33 4.21
CA GLU A 217 -17.24 26.70 3.68
C GLU A 217 -17.49 26.77 2.18
N THR A 218 -17.15 25.71 1.42
CA THR A 218 -17.22 25.72 -0.04
C THR A 218 -18.23 24.71 -0.58
N VAL A 219 -18.06 23.42 -0.27
CA VAL A 219 -18.84 22.35 -0.92
C VAL A 219 -20.29 22.34 -0.44
N GLY A 220 -20.53 22.35 0.87
CA GLY A 220 -21.87 22.37 1.45
C GLY A 220 -22.72 23.53 0.92
N PRO A 221 -22.23 24.78 0.97
CA PRO A 221 -22.92 25.94 0.39
C PRO A 221 -23.19 25.78 -1.11
N ALA A 222 -22.21 25.34 -1.91
CA ALA A 222 -22.40 25.16 -3.35
C ALA A 222 -23.46 24.10 -3.68
N LEU A 223 -23.48 22.97 -2.95
CA LEU A 223 -24.50 21.93 -3.10
C LEU A 223 -25.88 22.45 -2.69
N SER A 224 -25.97 23.20 -1.59
CA SER A 224 -27.25 23.75 -1.10
C SER A 224 -27.90 24.78 -2.05
N GLN A 225 -27.08 25.44 -2.86
CA GLN A 225 -27.54 26.40 -3.86
C GLN A 225 -27.90 25.74 -5.20
N SER A 226 -27.54 24.48 -5.40
CA SER A 226 -27.85 23.76 -6.64
C SER A 226 -29.34 23.39 -6.68
N PRO A 227 -30.05 23.70 -7.78
CA PRO A 227 -31.46 23.34 -7.94
C PRO A 227 -31.74 21.84 -7.80
N VAL A 228 -30.75 20.98 -8.09
CA VAL A 228 -30.86 19.52 -7.99
C VAL A 228 -31.09 19.06 -6.55
N PHE A 229 -30.59 19.80 -5.55
CA PHE A 229 -30.73 19.48 -4.13
C PHE A 229 -31.84 20.29 -3.44
N THR A 230 -32.74 20.90 -4.22
CA THR A 230 -33.89 21.62 -3.66
C THR A 230 -34.75 20.68 -2.82
N GLY A 231 -35.01 21.07 -1.56
CA GLY A 231 -35.80 20.27 -0.61
C GLY A 231 -35.03 19.16 0.11
N VAL A 232 -33.73 19.00 -0.18
CA VAL A 232 -32.85 18.09 0.58
C VAL A 232 -32.41 18.76 1.88
N SER A 233 -32.42 18.00 2.98
CA SER A 233 -32.01 18.53 4.29
C SER A 233 -30.53 18.88 4.33
N LYS A 234 -30.16 19.85 5.18
CA LYS A 234 -28.75 20.22 5.39
C LYS A 234 -27.89 19.01 5.80
N ALA A 235 -28.38 18.17 6.72
CA ALA A 235 -27.65 16.99 7.16
C ALA A 235 -27.34 16.02 6.00
N ALA A 236 -28.30 15.81 5.09
CA ALA A 236 -28.07 14.99 3.90
C ALA A 236 -27.12 15.67 2.90
N ILE A 237 -27.15 17.00 2.76
CA ILE A 237 -26.18 17.73 1.94
C ILE A 237 -24.77 17.60 2.51
N ASP A 238 -24.61 17.71 3.83
CA ASP A 238 -23.31 17.57 4.51
C ASP A 238 -22.77 16.14 4.35
N GLU A 239 -23.64 15.12 4.40
CA GLU A 239 -23.27 13.73 4.13
C GLU A 239 -22.84 13.53 2.67
N ILE A 240 -23.61 14.06 1.70
CA ILE A 240 -23.26 14.03 0.27
C ILE A 240 -21.94 14.76 0.01
N ALA A 241 -21.72 15.93 0.62
CA ALA A 241 -20.47 16.68 0.51
C ALA A 241 -19.29 15.83 0.97
N THR A 242 -19.43 15.15 2.11
CA THR A 242 -18.40 14.26 2.66
C THR A 242 -18.12 13.08 1.74
N MET A 243 -19.16 12.46 1.17
CA MET A 243 -19.03 11.33 0.22
C MET A 243 -18.40 11.75 -1.11
N SER A 244 -18.70 12.96 -1.59
CA SER A 244 -18.22 13.50 -2.87
C SER A 244 -16.79 14.07 -2.79
N ALA A 245 -16.23 14.15 -1.58
CA ALA A 245 -14.94 14.78 -1.27
C ALA A 245 -13.69 13.96 -1.70
N CYS A 246 -13.84 13.08 -2.70
CA CYS A 246 -12.70 12.42 -3.32
C CYS A 246 -12.03 13.43 -4.25
N LEU A 247 -11.00 14.11 -3.74
CA LEU A 247 -10.19 15.02 -4.56
C LEU A 247 -9.43 14.20 -5.61
N VAL A 248 -9.93 14.22 -6.84
CA VAL A 248 -9.23 13.64 -7.99
C VAL A 248 -8.41 14.76 -8.65
N PRO A 249 -7.07 14.73 -8.57
CA PRO A 249 -6.27 15.71 -9.28
C PRO A 249 -6.36 15.44 -10.79
N TYR A 250 -6.63 16.49 -11.57
CA TYR A 250 -6.58 16.46 -13.02
C TYR A 250 -5.44 17.35 -13.52
N SER A 251 -4.62 16.82 -14.43
CA SER A 251 -3.59 17.63 -15.10
C SER A 251 -4.23 18.59 -16.10
N PRO A 252 -3.63 19.77 -16.36
CA PRO A 252 -4.12 20.69 -17.39
C PRO A 252 -4.30 19.98 -18.74
N GLY A 253 -5.45 20.17 -19.38
CA GLY A 253 -5.78 19.56 -20.67
C GLY A 253 -6.40 18.16 -20.61
N LYS A 254 -6.55 17.55 -19.43
CA LYS A 254 -7.36 16.32 -19.30
C LYS A 254 -8.85 16.65 -19.36
N THR A 255 -9.58 15.92 -20.20
CA THR A 255 -11.05 15.93 -20.19
C THR A 255 -11.55 15.35 -18.87
N ILE A 256 -12.38 16.11 -18.16
CA ILE A 256 -13.17 15.64 -17.02
C ILE A 256 -14.52 15.20 -17.61
N THR A 257 -14.74 13.90 -17.67
CA THR A 257 -16.02 13.28 -18.07
C THR A 257 -16.72 12.71 -16.85
#